data_AF-A0A8J7M3T4-F1
#
_entry.id   AF-A0A8J7M3T4-F1
#
_cell.length_a   1.000
_cell.length_b   1.000
_cell.length_c   1.000
_cell.angle_alpha   90.00
_cell.angle_beta   90.00
_cell.angle_gamma   90.00
#
_symmetry.space_group_name_H-M   'P 1'
#
loop_
_entity.id
_entity.type
_entity.pdbx_description
1 polymer ?
#
loop_
_entity_poly.entity_id
_entity_poly.type
_entity_poly.pdbx_seq_one_letter_code
_entity_poly.pdbx_strand_id
1 'polypeptide(L)'
;MTNSSVLPPQPDFAAGGGLLSRRMLLRGAAAGSAAGFANLAMPERARAEAEIPEWVRVAGARARGYGMPAEQEADVQRAIIEPFGELAQAFSFSGTPHHRLRGTITPSGLHFEVHHGGRPDLDPARHRLMIHGMVDRPIRLDLDALERYPMVSAVHFLECSGNSFFNAVMPEPMQAGCDMLHGLLSNSEWTGVPVRILLEEAGIRPEGRWVLAVGNDAPSLARSIPVEKLMDDAFIALYQNGERIRPEQGYPMRLLLPGFEGNMNVKWITSLWVTDAPAHTKDESGEYTEILADGSSVKFTFAMGVKSLVTHPSATMTMSGPGFYEISGIAWSGAGPIRKVEISADGGASWAEAELSGPVHPRALTRFRLPWQWEGAPALLMSRAEDATGAVQPTRSTWKAKYDPSNFLHYNAIQPWQVTPEGMVQNVYA
;
A
#
# COMPACT_ATOMS: atom_id res chain seq x y z
N MET A 1 -18.76 -20.86 -53.79
CA MET A 1 -18.89 -20.30 -52.43
C MET A 1 -17.56 -20.53 -51.74
N THR A 2 -16.72 -19.51 -51.69
CA THR A 2 -15.39 -19.58 -51.07
C THR A 2 -15.54 -19.45 -49.56
N ASN A 3 -15.21 -20.52 -48.84
CA ASN A 3 -15.12 -20.53 -47.39
C ASN A 3 -13.95 -19.62 -46.99
N SER A 4 -14.26 -18.39 -46.57
CA SER A 4 -13.30 -17.53 -45.88
C SER A 4 -13.10 -18.12 -44.49
N SER A 5 -12.02 -18.88 -44.30
CA SER A 5 -11.51 -19.19 -42.98
C SER A 5 -11.08 -17.87 -42.34
N VAL A 6 -11.92 -17.31 -41.47
CA VAL A 6 -11.54 -16.20 -40.62
C VAL A 6 -10.42 -16.73 -39.72
N LEU A 7 -9.18 -16.35 -40.02
CA LEU A 7 -8.05 -16.63 -39.15
C LEU A 7 -8.37 -16.06 -37.76
N PRO A 8 -8.06 -16.79 -36.68
CA PRO A 8 -8.25 -16.25 -35.34
C PRO A 8 -7.51 -14.91 -35.23
N PRO A 9 -8.09 -13.90 -34.54
CA PRO A 9 -7.44 -12.60 -34.40
C PRO A 9 -6.06 -12.81 -33.78
N GLN A 10 -5.02 -12.29 -34.45
CA GLN A 10 -3.66 -12.36 -33.91
C GLN A 10 -3.56 -11.57 -32.59
N PRO A 11 -2.70 -12.00 -31.65
CA PRO A 11 -2.49 -11.27 -30.42
C PRO A 11 -1.98 -9.85 -30.72
N ASP A 12 -2.64 -8.84 -30.14
CA ASP A 12 -2.27 -7.42 -30.29
C ASP A 12 -1.14 -7.10 -29.30
N PHE A 13 0.12 -7.27 -29.71
CA PHE A 13 1.28 -6.99 -28.86
C PHE A 13 1.52 -5.49 -28.71
N ALA A 14 1.68 -5.03 -27.47
CA ALA A 14 1.88 -3.62 -27.14
C ALA A 14 3.33 -3.26 -26.81
N ALA A 15 4.14 -4.24 -26.39
CA ALA A 15 5.55 -4.08 -26.07
C ALA A 15 6.29 -5.43 -26.18
N GLY A 16 7.62 -5.38 -26.09
CA GLY A 16 8.50 -6.54 -26.07
C GLY A 16 8.24 -7.48 -24.90
N GLY A 17 8.86 -8.66 -24.97
CA GLY A 17 8.71 -9.71 -23.93
C GLY A 17 7.33 -10.37 -23.88
N GLY A 18 6.48 -10.17 -24.90
CA GLY A 18 5.17 -10.83 -25.01
C GLY A 18 3.99 -10.06 -24.41
N LEU A 19 4.18 -8.78 -24.08
CA LEU A 19 3.13 -7.93 -23.51
C LEU A 19 2.03 -7.64 -24.52
N LEU A 20 0.78 -7.90 -24.11
CA LEU A 20 -0.40 -7.71 -24.94
C LEU A 20 -1.07 -6.37 -24.61
N SER A 21 -1.79 -5.82 -25.58
CA SER A 21 -2.55 -4.59 -25.46
C SER A 21 -3.64 -4.70 -24.39
N ARG A 22 -3.71 -3.71 -23.48
CA ARG A 22 -4.76 -3.61 -22.46
C ARG A 22 -6.18 -3.63 -23.03
N ARG A 23 -6.34 -3.29 -24.32
CA ARG A 23 -7.63 -3.35 -25.03
C ARG A 23 -8.22 -4.76 -25.05
N MET A 24 -7.39 -5.80 -24.91
CA MET A 24 -7.87 -7.18 -24.77
C MET A 24 -8.70 -7.38 -23.49
N LEU A 25 -8.33 -6.74 -22.37
CA LEU A 25 -9.14 -6.77 -21.14
C LEU A 25 -10.46 -6.02 -21.32
N LEU A 26 -10.41 -4.83 -21.93
CA LEU A 26 -11.59 -3.99 -22.17
C LEU A 26 -12.60 -4.64 -23.11
N ARG A 27 -12.14 -5.33 -24.17
CA ARG A 27 -13.00 -6.07 -25.10
C ARG A 27 -13.67 -7.28 -24.43
N GLY A 28 -12.97 -7.95 -23.51
CA GLY A 28 -13.55 -9.03 -22.71
C GLY A 28 -14.69 -8.57 -21.79
N ALA A 29 -14.56 -7.38 -21.19
CA ALA A 29 -15.60 -6.79 -20.34
C ALA A 29 -16.80 -6.25 -21.13
N ALA A 30 -16.58 -5.64 -22.30
CA ALA A 30 -17.64 -5.03 -23.10
C ALA A 30 -18.48 -6.03 -23.92
N ALA A 31 -17.94 -7.20 -24.25
CA ALA A 31 -18.61 -8.15 -25.14
C ALA A 31 -19.53 -9.16 -24.42
N GLY A 32 -19.46 -9.31 -23.09
CA GLY A 32 -20.21 -10.35 -22.35
C GLY A 32 -19.95 -11.80 -22.81
N SER A 33 -19.11 -11.99 -23.82
CA SER A 33 -18.84 -13.26 -24.46
C SER A 33 -17.47 -13.74 -24.02
N ALA A 34 -17.41 -14.89 -23.36
CA ALA A 34 -16.19 -15.64 -23.06
C ALA A 34 -15.29 -15.92 -24.28
N ALA A 35 -15.76 -15.61 -25.51
CA ALA A 35 -15.06 -15.80 -26.77
C ALA A 35 -13.73 -15.03 -26.89
N GLY A 36 -13.54 -13.90 -26.20
CA GLY A 36 -12.30 -13.11 -26.30
C GLY A 36 -11.07 -13.81 -25.71
N PHE A 37 -11.26 -14.69 -24.72
CA PHE A 37 -10.20 -15.51 -24.12
C PHE A 37 -10.26 -16.98 -24.54
N ALA A 38 -11.33 -17.41 -25.23
CA ALA A 38 -11.55 -18.82 -25.57
C ALA A 38 -10.51 -19.41 -26.53
N ASN A 39 -9.80 -18.58 -27.31
CA ASN A 39 -8.75 -19.02 -28.23
C ASN A 39 -7.34 -19.05 -27.60
N LEU A 40 -7.18 -18.61 -26.35
CA LEU A 40 -5.93 -18.76 -25.60
C LEU A 40 -5.98 -20.14 -24.92
N ALA A 41 -5.38 -21.13 -25.59
CA ALA A 41 -5.20 -22.53 -25.20
C ALA A 41 -5.67 -22.88 -23.77
N MET A 42 -6.98 -23.03 -23.57
CA MET A 42 -7.50 -23.70 -22.39
C MET A 42 -7.44 -25.20 -22.66
N PRO A 43 -6.92 -26.01 -21.72
CA PRO A 43 -6.92 -27.46 -21.89
C PRO A 43 -8.35 -27.95 -22.12
N GLU A 44 -8.54 -28.82 -23.13
CA GLU A 44 -9.80 -29.51 -23.37
C GLU A 44 -10.31 -30.11 -22.05
N ARG A 45 -11.39 -29.53 -21.50
CA ARG A 45 -12.01 -30.10 -20.31
C ARG A 45 -12.64 -31.43 -20.69
N ALA A 46 -12.01 -32.52 -20.25
CA ALA A 46 -12.57 -33.84 -20.24
C ALA A 46 -13.98 -33.81 -19.61
N ARG A 47 -14.99 -34.32 -20.32
CA ARG A 47 -16.28 -34.67 -19.74
C ARG A 47 -16.06 -35.90 -18.85
N ALA A 48 -15.64 -35.68 -17.61
CA ALA A 48 -15.68 -36.71 -16.58
C ALA A 48 -17.09 -36.78 -15.99
N GLU A 49 -17.61 -37.98 -15.75
CA GLU A 49 -18.81 -38.18 -14.92
C GLU A 49 -18.55 -37.57 -13.54
N ALA A 50 -19.43 -36.67 -13.11
CA ALA A 50 -19.24 -35.93 -11.86
C ALA A 50 -19.52 -36.84 -10.65
N GLU A 51 -18.49 -37.34 -9.98
CA GLU A 51 -18.63 -37.98 -8.67
C GLU A 51 -19.17 -36.96 -7.65
N ILE A 52 -20.22 -37.32 -6.92
CA ILE A 52 -20.77 -36.48 -5.85
C ILE A 52 -19.81 -36.54 -4.65
N PRO A 53 -19.15 -35.42 -4.29
CA PRO A 53 -18.17 -35.42 -3.22
C PRO A 53 -18.80 -35.67 -1.84
N GLU A 54 -18.00 -36.17 -0.90
CA GLU A 54 -18.45 -36.59 0.43
C GLU A 54 -19.13 -35.45 1.22
N TRP A 55 -18.58 -34.23 1.15
CA TRP A 55 -19.10 -33.08 1.90
C TRP A 55 -20.50 -32.62 1.47
N VAL A 56 -20.99 -33.05 0.29
CA VAL A 56 -22.37 -32.80 -0.15
C VAL A 56 -23.37 -33.69 0.62
N ARG A 57 -22.91 -34.80 1.20
CA ARG A 57 -23.75 -35.81 1.85
C ARG A 57 -24.02 -35.52 3.33
N VAL A 58 -23.39 -34.51 3.91
CA VAL A 58 -23.50 -34.16 5.33
C VAL A 58 -23.78 -32.67 5.51
N ALA A 59 -24.51 -32.32 6.56
CA ALA A 59 -24.74 -30.92 6.91
C ALA A 59 -23.43 -30.25 7.39
N GLY A 60 -23.20 -29.01 6.94
CA GLY A 60 -21.99 -28.25 7.26
C GLY A 60 -21.98 -27.62 8.66
N ALA A 61 -20.93 -26.85 8.93
CA ALA A 61 -20.74 -26.15 10.21
C ALA A 61 -21.79 -25.07 10.48
N ARG A 62 -22.02 -24.75 11.76
CA ARG A 62 -22.91 -23.67 12.21
C ARG A 62 -22.30 -22.29 11.92
N ALA A 63 -23.15 -21.27 11.84
CA ALA A 63 -22.74 -19.87 11.71
C ALA A 63 -21.87 -19.40 12.90
N ARG A 64 -20.95 -18.47 12.64
CA ARG A 64 -20.07 -17.82 13.64
C ARG A 64 -20.46 -16.34 13.80
N GLY A 65 -20.25 -15.79 14.99
CA GLY A 65 -20.55 -14.37 15.27
C GLY A 65 -19.57 -13.39 14.61
N TYR A 66 -18.36 -13.83 14.29
CA TYR A 66 -17.37 -13.09 13.50
C TYR A 66 -16.66 -14.06 12.55
N GLY A 67 -16.56 -13.68 11.28
CA GLY A 67 -15.97 -14.52 10.24
C GLY A 67 -14.45 -14.57 10.32
N MET A 68 -13.87 -15.71 9.92
CA MET A 68 -12.42 -15.88 9.74
C MET A 68 -12.16 -16.40 8.33
N PRO A 69 -10.96 -16.16 7.75
CA PRO A 69 -10.55 -16.82 6.53
C PRO A 69 -10.68 -18.35 6.62
N ALA A 70 -10.86 -18.99 5.47
CA ALA A 70 -10.87 -20.45 5.39
C ALA A 70 -9.53 -21.03 5.86
N GLU A 71 -9.54 -22.25 6.40
CA GLU A 71 -8.33 -22.91 6.92
C GLU A 71 -7.27 -23.11 5.82
N GLN A 72 -7.70 -23.24 4.57
CA GLN A 72 -6.84 -23.36 3.39
C GLN A 72 -6.03 -22.08 3.09
N GLU A 73 -6.47 -20.93 3.63
CA GLU A 73 -5.82 -19.63 3.48
C GLU A 73 -5.07 -19.24 4.77
N ALA A 74 -4.79 -20.19 5.67
CA ALA A 74 -4.15 -19.93 6.95
C ALA A 74 -2.73 -19.35 6.82
N ASP A 75 -2.07 -19.54 5.67
CA ASP A 75 -0.75 -18.99 5.34
C ASP A 75 -0.79 -17.52 4.87
N VAL A 76 -1.98 -16.99 4.55
CA VAL A 76 -2.15 -15.58 4.19
C VAL A 76 -2.13 -14.74 5.47
N GLN A 77 -0.92 -14.38 5.88
CA GLN A 77 -0.65 -13.64 7.12
C GLN A 77 0.27 -12.44 6.87
N ARG A 78 0.37 -11.55 7.86
CA ARG A 78 1.41 -10.51 7.88
C ARG A 78 2.78 -11.19 7.98
N ALA A 79 3.77 -10.77 7.19
CA ALA A 79 5.15 -11.21 7.44
C ALA A 79 5.70 -10.45 8.65
N ILE A 80 6.06 -11.14 9.72
CA ILE A 80 6.60 -10.52 10.93
C ILE A 80 8.11 -10.33 10.76
N ILE A 81 8.61 -9.13 11.01
CA ILE A 81 10.04 -8.81 11.02
C ILE A 81 10.41 -8.24 12.38
N GLU A 82 11.34 -8.91 13.05
CA GLU A 82 11.84 -8.59 14.39
C GLU A 82 13.35 -8.36 14.33
N PRO A 83 13.82 -7.16 13.92
CA PRO A 83 15.23 -6.91 13.61
C PRO A 83 16.17 -7.09 14.80
N PHE A 84 15.63 -6.99 16.01
CA PHE A 84 16.39 -6.99 17.26
C PHE A 84 16.08 -8.21 18.16
N GLY A 85 15.45 -9.26 17.62
CA GLY A 85 15.15 -10.49 18.34
C GLY A 85 14.40 -10.24 19.64
N GLU A 86 14.98 -10.61 20.80
CA GLU A 86 14.36 -10.41 22.12
C GLU A 86 14.06 -8.94 22.47
N LEU A 87 14.72 -7.97 21.81
CA LEU A 87 14.43 -6.53 21.94
C LEU A 87 13.33 -6.05 20.98
N ALA A 88 12.63 -6.94 20.26
CA ALA A 88 11.56 -6.58 19.32
C ALA A 88 10.39 -5.81 19.96
N GLN A 89 10.22 -5.89 21.29
CA GLN A 89 9.29 -5.02 22.02
C GLN A 89 9.64 -3.52 21.85
N ALA A 90 10.92 -3.19 21.67
CA ALA A 90 11.38 -1.83 21.43
C ALA A 90 11.17 -1.37 19.97
N PHE A 91 11.22 -2.29 18.99
CA PHE A 91 10.89 -1.99 17.60
C PHE A 91 10.55 -3.26 16.83
N SER A 92 9.35 -3.28 16.25
CA SER A 92 8.88 -4.38 15.41
C SER A 92 7.99 -3.85 14.29
N PHE A 93 7.97 -4.59 13.18
CA PHE A 93 7.07 -4.31 12.09
C PHE A 93 6.61 -5.59 11.42
N SER A 94 5.49 -5.50 10.71
CA SER A 94 4.97 -6.58 9.90
C SER A 94 4.55 -6.06 8.54
N GLY A 95 4.67 -6.89 7.50
CA GLY A 95 4.38 -6.53 6.12
C GLY A 95 3.09 -7.16 5.60
N THR A 96 2.29 -6.39 4.88
CA THR A 96 1.09 -6.86 4.18
C THR A 96 1.44 -7.81 3.04
N PRO A 97 0.81 -8.99 2.91
CA PRO A 97 1.08 -9.95 1.84
C PRO A 97 0.44 -9.54 0.51
N HIS A 98 0.86 -8.42 -0.09
CA HIS A 98 0.30 -7.90 -1.34
C HIS A 98 0.31 -8.91 -2.50
N HIS A 99 1.26 -9.84 -2.50
CA HIS A 99 1.39 -10.95 -3.45
C HIS A 99 0.39 -12.11 -3.19
N ARG A 100 -0.49 -11.99 -2.19
CA ARG A 100 -1.64 -12.89 -1.95
C ARG A 100 -2.97 -12.14 -2.05
N LEU A 101 -2.94 -10.81 -2.18
CA LEU A 101 -4.13 -9.96 -2.19
C LEU A 101 -4.56 -9.55 -3.61
N ARG A 102 -5.87 -9.26 -3.72
CA ARG A 102 -6.53 -8.72 -4.92
C ARG A 102 -7.27 -7.43 -4.55
N GLY A 103 -7.71 -6.68 -5.57
CA GLY A 103 -8.35 -5.38 -5.35
C GLY A 103 -7.39 -4.35 -4.75
N THR A 104 -7.95 -3.41 -3.99
CA THR A 104 -7.22 -2.28 -3.38
C THR A 104 -7.42 -2.14 -1.88
N ILE A 105 -8.47 -2.71 -1.29
CA ILE A 105 -8.69 -2.69 0.17
C ILE A 105 -7.92 -3.83 0.84
N THR A 106 -7.04 -3.49 1.76
CA THR A 106 -6.35 -4.45 2.63
C THR A 106 -7.30 -4.89 3.75
N PRO A 107 -7.55 -6.20 3.95
CA PRO A 107 -8.27 -6.69 5.11
C PRO A 107 -7.62 -6.19 6.41
N SER A 108 -8.41 -5.73 7.38
CA SER A 108 -7.89 -5.07 8.59
C SER A 108 -6.89 -5.94 9.36
N GLY A 109 -7.13 -7.26 9.43
CA GLY A 109 -6.21 -8.24 10.05
C GLY A 109 -4.90 -8.48 9.28
N LEU A 110 -4.77 -7.97 8.05
CA LEU A 110 -3.56 -8.03 7.23
C LEU A 110 -2.91 -6.66 7.03
N HIS A 111 -3.50 -5.59 7.58
CA HIS A 111 -2.91 -4.26 7.54
C HIS A 111 -1.56 -4.27 8.27
N PHE A 112 -0.50 -3.83 7.61
CA PHE A 112 0.86 -3.81 8.15
C PHE A 112 0.95 -3.08 9.50
N GLU A 113 1.97 -3.41 10.28
CA GLU A 113 2.23 -2.81 11.59
C GLU A 113 3.65 -2.25 11.66
N VAL A 114 3.82 -1.13 12.37
CA VAL A 114 5.11 -0.62 12.82
C VAL A 114 4.91 -0.06 14.23
N HIS A 115 5.74 -0.49 15.18
CA HIS A 115 5.69 -0.05 16.58
C HIS A 115 7.09 0.28 17.07
N HIS A 116 7.25 1.37 17.83
CA HIS A 116 8.53 1.80 18.43
C HIS A 116 8.58 1.53 19.95
N GLY A 117 7.66 0.71 20.45
CA GLY A 117 7.50 0.37 21.87
C GLY A 117 6.37 -0.63 22.10
N GLY A 118 6.10 -1.47 21.10
CA GLY A 118 4.96 -2.39 21.10
C GLY A 118 3.60 -1.70 21.05
N ARG A 119 2.54 -2.50 21.21
CA ARG A 119 1.17 -2.02 21.36
C ARG A 119 0.89 -1.73 22.84
N PRO A 120 0.47 -0.51 23.23
CA PRO A 120 0.11 -0.23 24.60
C PRO A 120 -1.17 -0.98 25.01
N ASP A 121 -1.19 -1.46 26.25
CA ASP A 121 -2.39 -1.94 26.92
C ASP A 121 -3.14 -0.75 27.52
N LEU A 122 -3.90 -0.05 26.67
CA LEU A 122 -4.60 1.16 27.05
C LEU A 122 -6.08 0.87 27.37
N ASP A 123 -6.60 1.56 28.39
CA ASP A 123 -8.03 1.56 28.68
C ASP A 123 -8.74 2.61 27.80
N PRO A 124 -9.58 2.21 26.82
CA PRO A 124 -10.27 3.15 25.93
C PRO A 124 -11.21 4.08 26.68
N ALA A 125 -11.77 3.67 27.83
CA ALA A 125 -12.67 4.51 28.63
C ALA A 125 -11.93 5.69 29.29
N ARG A 126 -10.61 5.58 29.45
CA ARG A 126 -9.73 6.63 30.01
C ARG A 126 -8.97 7.42 28.94
N HIS A 127 -8.96 6.94 27.70
CA HIS A 127 -8.25 7.59 26.61
C HIS A 127 -8.94 8.90 26.19
N ARG A 128 -8.17 9.96 26.02
CA ARG A 128 -8.66 11.31 25.71
C ARG A 128 -7.75 11.97 24.70
N LEU A 129 -8.34 12.69 23.75
CA LEU A 129 -7.66 13.63 22.87
C LEU A 129 -7.73 15.03 23.48
N MET A 130 -6.60 15.69 23.64
CA MET A 130 -6.51 17.08 24.07
C MET A 130 -6.05 17.96 22.91
N ILE A 131 -6.73 19.09 22.68
CA ILE A 131 -6.30 20.12 21.74
C ILE A 131 -5.99 21.38 22.54
N HIS A 132 -4.76 21.84 22.49
CA HIS A 132 -4.27 22.92 23.37
C HIS A 132 -3.11 23.70 22.74
N GLY A 133 -2.56 24.67 23.49
CA GLY A 133 -1.48 25.54 23.03
C GLY A 133 -2.00 26.88 22.54
N MET A 134 -1.63 27.26 21.31
CA MET A 134 -2.08 28.50 20.66
C MET A 134 -3.53 28.41 20.15
N VAL A 135 -4.45 28.19 21.09
CA VAL A 135 -5.90 28.12 20.87
C VAL A 135 -6.63 29.02 21.88
N ASP A 136 -7.83 29.46 21.55
CA ASP A 136 -8.64 30.30 22.43
C ASP A 136 -9.25 29.50 23.58
N ARG A 137 -9.71 28.29 23.28
CA ARG A 137 -10.33 27.38 24.25
C ARG A 137 -9.76 25.98 24.09
N PRO A 138 -8.83 25.56 24.97
CA PRO A 138 -8.39 24.17 25.00
C PRO A 138 -9.57 23.23 25.22
N ILE A 139 -9.64 22.15 24.43
CA ILE A 139 -10.70 21.15 24.51
C ILE A 139 -10.12 19.76 24.81
N ARG A 140 -10.91 18.93 25.47
CA ARG A 140 -10.58 17.54 25.79
C ARG A 140 -11.76 16.66 25.43
N LEU A 141 -11.52 15.67 24.57
CA LEU A 141 -12.54 14.84 23.93
C LEU A 141 -12.30 13.38 24.28
N ASP A 142 -13.34 12.67 24.68
CA ASP A 142 -13.37 11.21 24.68
C ASP A 142 -14.01 10.66 23.41
N LEU A 143 -14.09 9.33 23.34
CA LEU A 143 -14.67 8.63 22.21
C LEU A 143 -16.15 8.99 22.01
N ASP A 144 -16.92 9.07 23.09
CA ASP A 144 -18.34 9.46 23.06
C ASP A 144 -18.53 10.91 22.57
N ALA A 145 -17.65 11.83 22.98
CA ALA A 145 -17.64 13.18 22.43
C ALA A 145 -17.30 13.21 20.94
N LEU A 146 -16.27 12.49 20.51
CA LEU A 146 -15.88 12.43 19.09
C LEU A 146 -16.99 11.83 18.21
N GLU A 147 -17.76 10.87 18.73
CA GLU A 147 -18.87 10.25 18.00
C GLU A 147 -20.04 11.17 17.70
N ARG A 148 -20.14 12.31 18.40
CA ARG A 148 -21.16 13.32 18.14
C ARG A 148 -20.78 14.30 17.02
N TYR A 149 -19.53 14.29 16.55
CA TYR A 149 -19.12 15.16 15.45
C TYR A 149 -19.48 14.56 14.10
N PRO A 150 -19.63 15.40 13.05
CA PRO A 150 -19.69 14.93 11.68
C PRO A 150 -18.43 14.13 11.33
N MET A 151 -18.64 12.95 10.73
CA MET A 151 -17.55 12.10 10.23
C MET A 151 -17.50 12.08 8.71
N VAL A 152 -16.30 11.82 8.19
CA VAL A 152 -16.03 11.56 6.78
C VAL A 152 -15.50 10.14 6.61
N SER A 153 -15.79 9.51 5.48
CA SER A 153 -15.25 8.21 5.08
C SER A 153 -14.45 8.36 3.79
N ALA A 154 -13.21 7.88 3.76
CA ALA A 154 -12.36 7.96 2.57
C ALA A 154 -11.40 6.78 2.47
N VAL A 155 -11.13 6.33 1.24
CA VAL A 155 -10.16 5.28 0.96
C VAL A 155 -8.78 5.90 0.82
N HIS A 156 -7.86 5.54 1.71
CA HIS A 156 -6.50 6.05 1.69
C HIS A 156 -5.47 4.95 1.96
N PHE A 157 -4.32 5.08 1.31
CA PHE A 157 -3.16 4.25 1.65
C PHE A 157 -2.44 4.85 2.87
N LEU A 158 -1.74 3.97 3.57
CA LEU A 158 -0.74 4.32 4.56
C LEU A 158 0.54 3.57 4.16
N GLU A 159 1.64 4.28 3.97
CA GLU A 159 2.95 3.72 3.63
C GLU A 159 3.97 4.18 4.66
N CYS A 160 4.77 3.26 5.20
CA CYS A 160 5.95 3.63 5.98
C CYS A 160 6.99 4.26 5.06
N SER A 161 7.66 5.33 5.45
CA SER A 161 8.79 5.86 4.66
C SER A 161 9.95 4.87 4.57
N GLY A 162 10.09 3.93 5.50
CA GLY A 162 11.02 2.80 5.39
C GLY A 162 10.53 1.64 4.50
N ASN A 163 9.40 1.77 3.81
CA ASN A 163 8.94 0.72 2.90
C ASN A 163 9.99 0.48 1.81
N SER A 164 10.30 -0.80 1.54
CA SER A 164 11.34 -1.18 0.57
C SER A 164 12.78 -0.94 1.00
N PHE A 165 13.04 -0.78 2.31
CA PHE A 165 14.38 -0.58 2.84
C PHE A 165 15.38 -1.66 2.44
N PHE A 166 14.98 -2.95 2.39
CA PHE A 166 15.87 -4.03 1.97
C PHE A 166 16.45 -3.76 0.58
N ASN A 167 15.61 -3.38 -0.37
CA ASN A 167 16.07 -3.06 -1.72
C ASN A 167 16.81 -1.70 -1.75
N ALA A 168 16.51 -0.78 -0.83
CA ALA A 168 17.26 0.47 -0.72
C ALA A 168 18.73 0.20 -0.35
N VAL A 169 19.02 -0.54 0.71
CA VAL A 169 20.37 -0.58 1.32
C VAL A 169 21.15 -1.89 1.10
N MET A 170 20.50 -3.01 0.78
CA MET A 170 21.22 -4.28 0.63
C MET A 170 22.06 -4.30 -0.65
N PRO A 171 23.31 -4.80 -0.61
CA PRO A 171 24.19 -4.86 -1.78
C PRO A 171 23.66 -5.84 -2.84
N GLU A 172 23.03 -6.94 -2.40
CA GLU A 172 22.45 -7.96 -3.26
C GLU A 172 20.93 -8.04 -3.05
N PRO A 173 20.16 -8.37 -4.11
CA PRO A 173 18.71 -8.46 -4.03
C PRO A 173 18.27 -9.65 -3.15
N MET A 174 17.59 -9.36 -2.05
CA MET A 174 17.05 -10.39 -1.16
C MET A 174 15.91 -11.14 -1.84
N GLN A 175 15.99 -12.47 -1.87
CA GLN A 175 14.95 -13.33 -2.44
C GLN A 175 13.82 -13.54 -1.41
N ALA A 176 12.86 -12.62 -1.41
CA ALA A 176 11.70 -12.66 -0.52
C ALA A 176 10.43 -12.14 -1.21
N GLY A 177 9.27 -12.42 -0.61
CA GLY A 177 7.97 -12.01 -1.14
C GLY A 177 7.70 -10.50 -0.99
N CYS A 178 6.62 -10.03 -1.61
CA CYS A 178 6.23 -8.62 -1.53
C CYS A 178 5.87 -8.15 -0.12
N ASP A 179 5.44 -9.04 0.78
CA ASP A 179 5.24 -8.74 2.19
C ASP A 179 6.51 -8.26 2.87
N MET A 180 7.61 -9.00 2.70
CA MET A 180 8.88 -8.66 3.32
C MET A 180 9.55 -7.48 2.62
N LEU A 181 9.51 -7.45 1.28
CA LEU A 181 10.21 -6.43 0.50
C LEU A 181 9.45 -5.10 0.39
N HIS A 182 8.12 -5.13 0.32
CA HIS A 182 7.31 -3.94 0.01
C HIS A 182 6.01 -3.85 0.83
N GLY A 183 5.88 -4.65 1.89
CA GLY A 183 4.62 -4.82 2.63
C GLY A 183 4.35 -3.76 3.69
N LEU A 184 5.24 -2.77 3.89
CA LEU A 184 4.99 -1.64 4.80
C LEU A 184 4.07 -0.60 4.15
N LEU A 185 2.97 -1.11 3.61
CA LEU A 185 1.97 -0.43 2.82
C LEU A 185 0.63 -1.13 3.04
N SER A 186 -0.44 -0.36 3.16
CA SER A 186 -1.81 -0.87 3.20
C SER A 186 -2.78 0.21 2.76
N ASN A 187 -3.99 -0.19 2.40
CA ASN A 187 -5.04 0.75 2.02
C ASN A 187 -6.36 0.31 2.60
N SER A 188 -7.03 1.25 3.26
CA SER A 188 -8.30 0.99 3.94
C SER A 188 -9.26 2.12 3.64
N GLU A 189 -10.55 1.83 3.76
CA GLU A 189 -11.50 2.89 4.04
C GLU A 189 -11.31 3.31 5.51
N TRP A 190 -11.14 4.59 5.75
CA TRP A 190 -11.02 5.15 7.08
C TRP A 190 -12.20 6.08 7.33
N THR A 191 -12.79 6.01 8.52
CA THR A 191 -13.88 6.92 8.92
C THR A 191 -13.54 7.62 10.23
N GLY A 192 -13.75 8.93 10.28
CA GLY A 192 -13.38 9.74 11.43
C GLY A 192 -13.79 11.20 11.35
N VAL A 193 -13.41 11.97 12.37
CA VAL A 193 -13.77 13.38 12.52
C VAL A 193 -12.69 14.27 11.87
N PRO A 194 -13.02 15.13 10.91
CA PRO A 194 -12.07 16.08 10.33
C PRO A 194 -11.37 16.93 11.40
N VAL A 195 -10.03 16.98 11.39
CA VAL A 195 -9.25 17.74 12.38
C VAL A 195 -9.57 19.23 12.30
N ARG A 196 -9.82 19.74 11.08
CA ARG A 196 -10.32 21.10 10.84
C ARG A 196 -11.42 21.52 11.81
N ILE A 197 -12.47 20.71 11.95
CA ILE A 197 -13.64 21.05 12.77
C ILE A 197 -13.23 21.17 14.24
N LEU A 198 -12.33 20.29 14.70
CA LEU A 198 -11.85 20.29 16.08
C LEU A 198 -10.93 21.49 16.38
N LEU A 199 -10.07 21.87 15.43
CA LEU A 199 -9.21 23.06 15.55
C LEU A 199 -10.00 24.36 15.49
N GLU A 200 -11.03 24.42 14.62
CA GLU A 200 -11.96 25.55 14.55
C GLU A 200 -12.76 25.70 15.85
N GLU A 201 -13.25 24.59 16.43
CA GLU A 201 -13.95 24.63 17.73
C GLU A 201 -13.04 25.08 18.90
N ALA A 202 -11.78 24.65 18.89
CA ALA A 202 -10.80 25.09 19.89
C ALA A 202 -10.43 26.58 19.71
N GLY A 203 -10.71 27.16 18.54
CA GLY A 203 -10.31 28.51 18.17
C GLY A 203 -8.80 28.61 17.97
N ILE A 204 -8.26 27.91 16.96
CA ILE A 204 -6.85 28.04 16.60
C ILE A 204 -6.47 29.51 16.32
N ARG A 205 -5.42 30.00 16.98
CA ARG A 205 -4.97 31.38 16.82
C ARG A 205 -4.14 31.56 15.55
N PRO A 206 -4.11 32.76 14.93
CA PRO A 206 -3.37 33.01 13.69
C PRO A 206 -1.87 32.71 13.76
N GLU A 207 -1.27 32.83 14.95
CA GLU A 207 0.15 32.52 15.21
C GLU A 207 0.44 31.01 15.23
N GLY A 208 -0.59 30.18 15.44
CA GLY A 208 -0.49 28.72 15.38
C GLY A 208 -0.23 28.26 13.94
N ARG A 209 1.00 27.88 13.63
CA ARG A 209 1.43 27.41 12.30
C ARG A 209 1.69 25.92 12.25
N TRP A 210 1.95 25.31 13.40
CA TRP A 210 2.30 23.90 13.56
C TRP A 210 1.46 23.27 14.66
N VAL A 211 1.34 21.95 14.59
CA VAL A 211 0.72 21.14 15.65
C VAL A 211 1.63 19.95 15.92
N LEU A 212 2.03 19.79 17.18
CA LEU A 212 2.68 18.58 17.66
C LEU A 212 1.61 17.55 18.00
N ALA A 213 1.47 16.52 17.17
CA ALA A 213 0.63 15.36 17.45
C ALA A 213 1.41 14.34 18.30
N VAL A 214 0.82 13.87 19.40
CA VAL A 214 1.49 12.99 20.38
C VAL A 214 0.68 11.72 20.62
N GLY A 215 1.37 10.57 20.54
CA GLY A 215 0.82 9.24 20.83
C GLY A 215 0.83 8.89 22.31
N ASN A 216 -0.05 7.98 22.72
CA ASN A 216 -0.20 7.49 24.10
C ASN A 216 0.44 6.11 24.29
N ASP A 217 1.62 5.93 23.71
CA ASP A 217 2.49 4.77 23.86
C ASP A 217 3.76 5.15 24.64
N ALA A 218 4.55 4.14 25.05
CA ALA A 218 5.73 4.37 25.89
C ALA A 218 6.77 5.33 25.25
N PRO A 219 7.04 5.30 23.93
CA PRO A 219 7.89 6.28 23.26
C PRO A 219 7.26 7.67 23.15
N SER A 220 5.94 7.78 23.31
CA SER A 220 5.15 9.00 23.07
C SER A 220 5.47 9.60 21.72
N LEU A 221 5.33 8.79 20.65
CA LEU A 221 5.67 9.20 19.29
C LEU A 221 5.06 10.58 19.00
N ALA A 222 5.91 11.53 18.62
CA ALA A 222 5.53 12.92 18.48
C ALA A 222 6.02 13.49 17.15
N ARG A 223 5.09 14.05 16.37
CA ARG A 223 5.37 14.63 15.04
C ARG A 223 4.75 16.01 14.89
N SER A 224 5.54 16.93 14.37
CA SER A 224 5.14 18.28 13.99
C SER A 224 4.47 18.26 12.62
N ILE A 225 3.26 18.79 12.55
CA ILE A 225 2.44 18.80 11.35
C ILE A 225 2.09 20.24 11.01
N PRO A 226 2.27 20.69 9.76
CA PRO A 226 1.81 22.00 9.33
C PRO A 226 0.29 22.11 9.52
N VAL A 227 -0.17 23.23 10.09
CA VAL A 227 -1.62 23.49 10.26
C VAL A 227 -2.35 23.40 8.93
N GLU A 228 -1.73 23.82 7.82
CA GLU A 228 -2.30 23.71 6.48
C GLU A 228 -2.73 22.27 6.13
N LYS A 229 -1.90 21.27 6.46
CA LYS A 229 -2.25 19.86 6.25
C LYS A 229 -3.42 19.42 7.13
N LEU A 230 -3.46 19.87 8.39
CA LEU A 230 -4.54 19.52 9.32
C LEU A 230 -5.88 20.15 8.94
N MET A 231 -5.82 21.31 8.30
CA MET A 231 -6.99 22.03 7.80
C MET A 231 -7.44 21.49 6.43
N ASP A 232 -6.58 20.89 5.62
CA ASP A 232 -6.95 20.31 4.31
C ASP A 232 -7.81 19.04 4.47
N ASP A 233 -7.18 17.91 4.83
CA ASP A 233 -7.78 16.58 4.68
C ASP A 233 -7.47 15.63 5.85
N ALA A 234 -6.90 16.13 6.95
CA ALA A 234 -6.62 15.32 8.12
C ALA A 234 -7.89 14.99 8.92
N PHE A 235 -7.92 13.81 9.54
CA PHE A 235 -9.00 13.42 10.44
C PHE A 235 -8.52 12.50 11.56
N ILE A 236 -9.25 12.54 12.67
CA ILE A 236 -9.11 11.57 13.76
C ILE A 236 -9.95 10.34 13.38
N ALA A 237 -9.29 9.30 12.90
CA ALA A 237 -9.93 8.07 12.49
C ALA A 237 -10.36 7.26 13.71
N LEU A 238 -11.60 6.75 13.67
CA LEU A 238 -12.21 5.87 14.68
C LEU A 238 -12.58 4.49 14.10
N TYR A 239 -12.78 4.42 12.79
CA TYR A 239 -13.11 3.19 12.07
C TYR A 239 -12.15 2.95 10.91
N GLN A 240 -11.96 1.67 10.60
CA GLN A 240 -11.16 1.14 9.50
C GLN A 240 -11.93 -0.01 8.85
N ASN A 241 -12.20 0.11 7.55
CA ASN A 241 -12.98 -0.86 6.76
C ASN A 241 -14.36 -1.18 7.39
N GLY A 242 -15.07 -0.13 7.83
CA GLY A 242 -16.42 -0.25 8.39
C GLY A 242 -16.53 -0.70 9.85
N GLU A 243 -15.44 -1.09 10.50
CA GLU A 243 -15.43 -1.48 11.93
C GLU A 243 -14.46 -0.62 12.74
N ARG A 244 -14.50 -0.72 14.08
CA ARG A 244 -13.53 -0.01 14.93
C ARG A 244 -12.11 -0.37 14.55
N ILE A 245 -11.24 0.63 14.60
CA ILE A 245 -9.80 0.45 14.36
C ILE A 245 -9.27 -0.66 15.26
N ARG A 246 -8.37 -1.50 14.72
CA ARG A 246 -7.75 -2.58 15.49
C ARG A 246 -6.76 -2.03 16.53
N PRO A 247 -6.55 -2.72 17.66
CA PRO A 247 -5.59 -2.28 18.69
C PRO A 247 -4.21 -1.93 18.14
N GLU A 248 -3.67 -2.74 17.23
CA GLU A 248 -2.37 -2.51 16.57
C GLU A 248 -2.36 -1.33 15.58
N GLN A 249 -3.53 -0.90 15.13
CA GLN A 249 -3.72 0.23 14.20
C GLN A 249 -4.08 1.54 14.92
N GLY A 250 -4.14 1.55 16.25
CA GLY A 250 -4.32 2.77 17.05
C GLY A 250 -5.65 2.88 17.81
N TYR A 251 -6.38 1.78 18.04
CA TYR A 251 -7.64 1.82 18.82
C TYR A 251 -7.46 2.55 20.17
N PRO A 252 -8.36 3.46 20.58
CA PRO A 252 -9.66 3.75 19.96
C PRO A 252 -9.62 4.82 18.88
N MET A 253 -8.52 5.56 18.75
CA MET A 253 -8.40 6.65 17.78
C MET A 253 -6.96 6.90 17.34
N ARG A 254 -6.80 7.24 16.06
CA ARG A 254 -5.52 7.66 15.48
C ARG A 254 -5.69 8.93 14.67
N LEU A 255 -4.59 9.64 14.45
CA LEU A 255 -4.52 10.62 13.40
C LEU A 255 -4.32 9.93 12.04
N LEU A 256 -5.02 10.44 11.02
CA LEU A 256 -4.77 10.11 9.62
C LEU A 256 -4.44 11.38 8.84
N LEU A 257 -3.34 11.32 8.08
CA LEU A 257 -2.82 12.36 7.20
C LEU A 257 -2.66 11.78 5.79
N PRO A 258 -3.70 11.84 4.94
CA PRO A 258 -3.69 11.19 3.64
C PRO A 258 -2.45 11.58 2.81
N GLY A 259 -1.74 10.58 2.29
CA GLY A 259 -0.56 10.78 1.43
C GLY A 259 0.73 11.20 2.14
N PHE A 260 0.70 11.49 3.45
CA PHE A 260 1.91 11.70 4.25
C PHE A 260 2.46 10.37 4.78
N GLU A 261 3.76 10.35 5.07
CA GLU A 261 4.47 9.16 5.55
C GLU A 261 3.86 8.58 6.84
N GLY A 262 3.93 7.26 6.96
CA GLY A 262 3.17 6.49 7.95
C GLY A 262 3.47 6.86 9.40
N ASN A 263 4.69 7.27 9.72
CA ASN A 263 5.06 7.71 11.06
C ASN A 263 4.24 8.93 11.53
N MET A 264 3.88 9.86 10.62
CA MET A 264 3.09 11.04 10.97
C MET A 264 1.62 10.74 11.29
N ASN A 265 1.15 9.56 10.93
CA ASN A 265 -0.20 9.10 11.23
C ASN A 265 -0.23 8.55 12.68
N VAL A 266 -0.08 9.44 13.67
CA VAL A 266 0.13 9.05 15.07
C VAL A 266 -1.00 8.16 15.60
N LYS A 267 -0.64 6.96 16.10
CA LYS A 267 -1.56 6.00 16.72
C LYS A 267 -1.80 6.35 18.19
N TRP A 268 -2.94 5.92 18.73
CA TRP A 268 -3.32 6.16 20.12
C TRP A 268 -3.20 7.64 20.49
N ILE A 269 -3.67 8.51 19.60
CA ILE A 269 -3.37 9.94 19.69
C ILE A 269 -4.01 10.54 20.94
N THR A 270 -3.21 11.25 21.74
CA THR A 270 -3.68 11.88 22.98
C THR A 270 -3.57 13.39 22.98
N SER A 271 -2.70 13.98 22.16
CA SER A 271 -2.57 15.43 22.08
C SER A 271 -2.37 15.96 20.67
N LEU A 272 -3.00 17.11 20.40
CA LEU A 272 -2.70 18.04 19.33
C LEU A 272 -2.33 19.38 19.98
N TRP A 273 -1.02 19.62 20.11
CA TRP A 273 -0.50 20.85 20.71
C TRP A 273 -0.14 21.86 19.62
N VAL A 274 -0.94 22.92 19.50
CA VAL A 274 -0.74 24.02 18.54
C VAL A 274 0.42 24.92 18.97
N THR A 275 1.38 25.12 18.07
CA THR A 275 2.61 25.90 18.25
C THR A 275 2.88 26.81 17.03
N ASP A 276 3.82 27.74 17.16
CA ASP A 276 4.29 28.63 16.08
C ASP A 276 5.40 28.02 15.22
N ALA A 277 6.10 27.01 15.75
CA ALA A 277 7.22 26.32 15.09
C ALA A 277 7.15 24.79 15.31
N PRO A 278 7.81 23.99 14.45
CA PRO A 278 7.94 22.55 14.69
C PRO A 278 8.81 22.27 15.92
N ALA A 279 8.53 21.18 16.62
CA ALA A 279 9.19 20.79 17.86
C ALA A 279 10.60 20.19 17.66
N HIS A 280 10.92 19.74 16.45
CA HIS A 280 12.16 19.05 16.12
C HIS A 280 12.42 17.83 17.03
N THR A 281 11.39 17.00 17.22
CA THR A 281 11.48 15.76 18.01
C THR A 281 12.54 14.80 17.43
N LYS A 282 12.91 13.76 18.19
CA LYS A 282 13.79 12.69 17.69
C LYS A 282 13.34 12.20 16.30
N ASP A 283 12.04 11.96 16.14
CA ASP A 283 11.41 11.35 14.97
C ASP A 283 11.24 12.28 13.74
N GLU A 284 11.74 13.51 13.80
CA GLU A 284 11.71 14.45 12.68
C GLU A 284 13.00 15.28 12.56
N SER A 285 14.01 14.91 13.34
CA SER A 285 15.32 15.58 13.35
C SER A 285 16.47 14.60 13.17
N GLY A 286 16.47 13.50 13.91
CA GLY A 286 17.46 12.42 13.81
C GLY A 286 16.95 11.24 12.99
N GLU A 287 15.72 10.81 13.24
CA GLU A 287 15.02 9.80 12.43
C GLU A 287 14.17 10.49 11.34
N TYR A 288 13.67 9.72 10.37
CA TYR A 288 12.80 10.19 9.29
C TYR A 288 13.35 11.42 8.53
N THR A 289 14.68 11.52 8.47
CA THR A 289 15.44 12.56 7.78
C THR A 289 16.23 11.90 6.68
N GLU A 290 16.06 12.36 5.44
CA GLU A 290 16.75 11.75 4.29
C GLU A 290 18.18 12.26 4.19
N ILE A 291 19.14 11.36 4.01
CA ILE A 291 20.56 11.71 3.80
C ILE A 291 20.82 11.74 2.29
N LEU A 292 21.30 12.87 1.78
CA LEU A 292 21.64 13.07 0.37
C LEU A 292 23.05 12.59 0.06
N ALA A 293 23.33 12.32 -1.22
CA ALA A 293 24.63 11.81 -1.66
C ALA A 293 25.81 12.76 -1.39
N ASP A 294 25.55 14.05 -1.15
CA ASP A 294 26.55 15.06 -0.77
C ASP A 294 26.79 15.13 0.75
N GLY A 295 26.14 14.27 1.53
CA GLY A 295 26.21 14.22 3.00
C GLY A 295 25.30 15.22 3.71
N SER A 296 24.54 16.06 2.98
CA SER A 296 23.52 16.91 3.58
C SER A 296 22.26 16.12 3.94
N SER A 297 21.36 16.72 4.72
CA SER A 297 20.14 16.06 5.20
C SER A 297 18.90 16.90 4.91
N VAL A 298 17.85 16.23 4.43
CA VAL A 298 16.54 16.83 4.18
C VAL A 298 15.57 16.36 5.27
N LYS A 299 15.10 17.32 6.07
CA LYS A 299 14.03 17.11 7.05
C LYS A 299 12.68 17.39 6.40
N PHE A 300 11.63 16.89 7.05
CA PHE A 300 10.24 17.22 6.69
C PHE A 300 9.82 16.79 5.27
N THR A 301 10.38 15.68 4.78
CA THR A 301 9.87 15.00 3.59
C THR A 301 8.60 14.24 3.96
N PHE A 302 7.50 14.97 3.98
CA PHE A 302 6.23 14.45 4.47
C PHE A 302 5.50 13.56 3.46
N ALA A 303 5.35 14.02 2.22
CA ALA A 303 4.53 13.34 1.23
C ALA A 303 5.25 12.10 0.65
N MET A 304 4.52 10.99 0.55
CA MET A 304 5.01 9.79 -0.13
C MET A 304 5.02 10.01 -1.65
N GLY A 305 6.16 9.74 -2.29
CA GLY A 305 6.30 9.86 -3.75
C GLY A 305 5.46 8.84 -4.53
N VAL A 306 5.27 9.09 -5.83
CA VAL A 306 4.63 8.12 -6.73
C VAL A 306 5.42 6.81 -6.77
N LYS A 307 4.71 5.69 -6.67
CA LYS A 307 5.30 4.35 -6.62
C LYS A 307 4.34 3.32 -7.22
N SER A 308 4.91 2.27 -7.80
CA SER A 308 4.19 1.10 -8.28
C SER A 308 4.98 -0.17 -8.05
N LEU A 309 4.26 -1.29 -7.99
CA LEU A 309 4.79 -2.62 -7.73
C LEU A 309 3.95 -3.66 -8.47
N VAL A 310 4.59 -4.46 -9.33
CA VAL A 310 4.01 -5.73 -9.79
C VAL A 310 3.95 -6.68 -8.60
N THR A 311 2.74 -7.12 -8.25
CA THR A 311 2.51 -8.08 -7.16
C THR A 311 2.38 -9.51 -7.67
N HIS A 312 2.09 -9.67 -8.96
CA HIS A 312 1.85 -10.95 -9.60
C HIS A 312 2.24 -10.89 -11.11
N PRO A 313 3.07 -11.81 -11.60
CA PRO A 313 3.94 -12.67 -10.78
C PRO A 313 5.04 -11.82 -10.10
N SER A 314 5.46 -12.21 -8.90
CA SER A 314 6.51 -11.53 -8.12
C SER A 314 7.48 -12.55 -7.53
N ALA A 315 8.58 -12.10 -6.93
CA ALA A 315 9.55 -12.98 -6.29
C ALA A 315 8.91 -14.04 -5.38
N THR A 316 9.54 -15.21 -5.34
CA THR A 316 9.12 -16.47 -4.66
C THR A 316 7.95 -17.22 -5.31
N MET A 317 7.35 -16.70 -6.38
CA MET A 317 6.39 -17.43 -7.20
C MET A 317 7.08 -18.30 -8.26
N THR A 318 6.39 -19.37 -8.65
CA THR A 318 6.76 -20.21 -9.80
C THR A 318 5.60 -20.29 -10.77
N MET A 319 5.84 -19.90 -12.02
CA MET A 319 4.89 -19.99 -13.12
C MET A 319 4.77 -21.44 -13.61
N SER A 320 3.58 -21.86 -14.06
CA SER A 320 3.31 -23.24 -14.45
C SER A 320 3.84 -23.65 -15.83
N GLY A 321 4.58 -22.76 -16.50
CA GLY A 321 5.10 -22.93 -17.86
C GLY A 321 4.68 -21.80 -18.81
N PRO A 322 5.10 -21.85 -20.08
CA PRO A 322 4.68 -20.87 -21.08
C PRO A 322 3.15 -20.79 -21.21
N GLY A 323 2.63 -19.61 -21.51
CA GLY A 323 1.21 -19.41 -21.72
C GLY A 323 0.73 -18.01 -21.40
N PHE A 324 -0.59 -17.88 -21.29
CA PHE A 324 -1.24 -16.62 -20.97
C PHE A 324 -1.25 -16.37 -19.46
N TYR A 325 -0.83 -15.17 -19.06
CA TYR A 325 -0.82 -14.68 -17.68
C TYR A 325 -1.41 -13.26 -17.61
N GLU A 326 -1.97 -12.91 -16.46
CA GLU A 326 -2.25 -11.51 -16.11
C GLU A 326 -1.11 -11.01 -15.22
N ILE A 327 -0.43 -9.95 -15.66
CA ILE A 327 0.43 -9.17 -14.77
C ILE A 327 -0.48 -8.23 -13.97
N SER A 328 -0.37 -8.27 -12.65
CA SER A 328 -1.19 -7.46 -11.73
C SER A 328 -0.34 -6.81 -10.65
N GLY A 329 -0.61 -5.54 -10.37
CA GLY A 329 0.14 -4.77 -9.38
C GLY A 329 -0.65 -3.63 -8.77
N ILE A 330 0.00 -2.89 -7.89
CA ILE A 330 -0.56 -1.72 -7.22
C ILE A 330 0.30 -0.50 -7.49
N ALA A 331 -0.34 0.66 -7.65
CA ALA A 331 0.31 1.96 -7.80
C ALA A 331 -0.37 2.98 -6.88
N TRP A 332 0.40 3.95 -6.36
CA TRP A 332 -0.10 4.99 -5.46
C TRP A 332 0.80 6.23 -5.50
N SER A 333 0.26 7.35 -5.03
CA SER A 333 1.01 8.61 -4.86
C SER A 333 0.41 9.42 -3.72
N GLY A 334 1.25 9.99 -2.87
CA GLY A 334 0.84 10.92 -1.82
C GLY A 334 0.38 12.28 -2.35
N ALA A 335 0.65 12.60 -3.62
CA ALA A 335 0.32 13.88 -4.24
C ALA A 335 -1.02 13.88 -5.00
N GLY A 336 -1.65 12.73 -5.23
CA GLY A 336 -2.90 12.67 -6.00
C GLY A 336 -3.26 11.28 -6.52
N PRO A 337 -4.20 11.18 -7.47
CA PRO A 337 -4.57 9.92 -8.10
C PRO A 337 -3.49 9.47 -9.11
N ILE A 338 -3.41 8.16 -9.33
CA ILE A 338 -2.57 7.60 -10.39
C ILE A 338 -3.18 7.90 -11.75
N ARG A 339 -2.39 8.50 -12.65
CA ARG A 339 -2.83 8.84 -14.00
C ARG A 339 -2.57 7.69 -14.97
N LYS A 340 -1.42 7.03 -14.82
CA LYS A 340 -0.94 6.01 -15.75
C LYS A 340 -0.03 5.03 -15.02
N VAL A 341 -0.08 3.76 -15.44
CA VAL A 341 0.95 2.76 -15.12
C VAL A 341 1.40 2.11 -16.41
N GLU A 342 2.71 1.99 -16.57
CA GLU A 342 3.35 1.27 -17.67
C GLU A 342 4.06 0.04 -17.14
N ILE A 343 4.07 -1.03 -17.93
CA ILE A 343 4.76 -2.29 -17.62
C ILE A 343 5.75 -2.61 -18.73
N SER A 344 6.93 -3.07 -18.35
CA SER A 344 7.92 -3.67 -19.25
C SER A 344 8.13 -5.13 -18.89
N ALA A 345 8.42 -5.96 -19.89
CA ALA A 345 8.87 -7.35 -19.72
C ALA A 345 10.26 -7.60 -20.34
N ASP A 346 10.90 -6.56 -20.87
CA ASP A 346 12.19 -6.58 -21.57
C ASP A 346 13.23 -5.67 -20.90
N GLY A 347 13.07 -5.43 -19.59
CA GLY A 347 14.03 -4.67 -18.81
C GLY A 347 14.00 -3.16 -19.05
N GLY A 348 12.86 -2.63 -19.50
CA GLY A 348 12.63 -1.22 -19.74
C GLY A 348 12.97 -0.74 -21.15
N ALA A 349 13.31 -1.64 -22.07
CA ALA A 349 13.54 -1.31 -23.48
C ALA A 349 12.25 -0.88 -24.20
N SER A 350 11.11 -1.48 -23.83
CA SER A 350 9.79 -1.05 -24.26
C SER A 350 8.75 -1.17 -23.12
N TRP A 351 7.67 -0.41 -23.25
CA TRP A 351 6.66 -0.22 -22.20
C TRP A 351 5.26 -0.29 -22.80
N ALA A 352 4.38 -1.06 -22.16
CA ALA A 352 2.96 -1.12 -22.48
C ALA A 352 2.14 -0.48 -21.36
N GLU A 353 1.17 0.35 -21.72
CA GLU A 353 0.26 0.98 -20.77
C GLU A 353 -0.72 -0.06 -20.20
N ALA A 354 -0.76 -0.18 -18.87
CA ALA A 354 -1.64 -1.08 -18.15
C ALA A 354 -3.08 -0.53 -18.05
N GLU A 355 -4.03 -1.42 -17.83
CA GLU A 355 -5.40 -1.05 -17.45
C GLU A 355 -5.46 -0.72 -15.97
N LEU A 356 -5.94 0.47 -15.61
CA LEU A 356 -6.19 0.85 -14.22
C LEU A 356 -7.60 0.38 -13.83
N SER A 357 -7.68 -0.41 -12.76
CA SER A 357 -8.96 -0.92 -12.26
C SER A 357 -9.61 0.15 -11.38
N GLY A 358 -10.67 0.77 -11.89
CA GLY A 358 -11.35 1.88 -11.23
C GLY A 358 -12.28 1.48 -10.07
N PRO A 359 -12.76 2.47 -9.28
CA PRO A 359 -12.39 3.89 -9.33
C PRO A 359 -10.95 4.17 -8.84
N VAL A 360 -10.31 5.19 -9.43
CA VAL A 360 -8.97 5.66 -9.03
C VAL A 360 -9.13 6.82 -8.07
N HIS A 361 -8.78 6.61 -6.80
CA HIS A 361 -8.90 7.63 -5.76
C HIS A 361 -7.56 8.37 -5.52
N PRO A 362 -7.58 9.66 -5.17
CA PRO A 362 -6.38 10.36 -4.74
C PRO A 362 -5.84 9.75 -3.45
N ARG A 363 -4.51 9.60 -3.35
CA ARG A 363 -3.86 9.12 -2.12
C ARG A 363 -4.36 7.74 -1.67
N ALA A 364 -4.68 6.87 -2.63
CA ALA A 364 -5.13 5.50 -2.42
C ALA A 364 -4.37 4.51 -3.32
N LEU A 365 -4.41 3.22 -2.99
CA LEU A 365 -3.92 2.19 -3.91
C LEU A 365 -4.80 2.10 -5.15
N THR A 366 -4.16 2.03 -6.31
CA THR A 366 -4.77 1.77 -7.62
C THR A 366 -4.26 0.44 -8.15
N ARG A 367 -5.17 -0.50 -8.41
CA ARG A 367 -4.82 -1.79 -9.01
C ARG A 367 -4.61 -1.59 -10.52
N PHE A 368 -3.51 -2.11 -11.07
CA PHE A 368 -3.27 -2.13 -12.50
C PHE A 368 -3.11 -3.57 -13.02
N ARG A 369 -3.47 -3.79 -14.29
CA ARG A 369 -3.43 -5.10 -14.94
C ARG A 369 -2.96 -5.01 -16.39
N LEU A 370 -2.24 -6.03 -16.85
CA LEU A 370 -1.88 -6.15 -18.26
C LEU A 370 -1.84 -7.63 -18.67
N PRO A 371 -2.48 -8.01 -19.79
CA PRO A 371 -2.37 -9.35 -20.32
C PRO A 371 -0.96 -9.60 -20.86
N TRP A 372 -0.44 -10.80 -20.63
CA TRP A 372 0.91 -11.20 -20.99
C TRP A 372 0.92 -12.61 -21.58
N GLN A 373 1.44 -12.74 -22.80
CA GLN A 373 1.67 -14.01 -23.45
C GLN A 373 3.16 -14.37 -23.25
N TRP A 374 3.44 -15.18 -22.24
CA TRP A 374 4.80 -15.58 -21.91
C TRP A 374 5.21 -16.84 -22.67
N GLU A 375 6.20 -16.74 -23.54
CA GLU A 375 6.66 -17.83 -24.41
C GLU A 375 7.79 -18.69 -23.77
N GLY A 376 8.03 -18.56 -22.46
CA GLY A 376 9.08 -19.31 -21.76
C GLY A 376 10.49 -18.71 -21.86
N ALA A 377 10.66 -17.58 -22.55
CA ALA A 377 11.92 -16.85 -22.58
C ALA A 377 12.16 -16.10 -21.24
N PRO A 378 13.41 -15.84 -20.83
CA PRO A 378 13.68 -14.96 -19.70
C PRO A 378 12.99 -13.60 -19.90
N ALA A 379 12.33 -13.10 -18.86
CA ALA A 379 11.65 -11.81 -18.90
C ALA A 379 12.01 -11.00 -17.66
N LEU A 380 12.09 -9.68 -17.80
CA LEU A 380 12.36 -8.77 -16.69
C LEU A 380 11.17 -7.85 -16.53
N LEU A 381 10.28 -8.21 -15.59
CA LEU A 381 9.04 -7.49 -15.34
C LEU A 381 9.30 -6.23 -14.51
N MET A 382 8.84 -5.09 -14.98
CA MET A 382 8.92 -3.82 -14.27
C MET A 382 7.60 -3.08 -14.38
N SER A 383 7.25 -2.29 -13.37
CA SER A 383 6.16 -1.31 -13.47
C SER A 383 6.66 0.09 -13.11
N ARG A 384 6.11 1.09 -13.79
CA ARG A 384 6.36 2.51 -13.52
C ARG A 384 5.05 3.29 -13.51
N ALA A 385 4.76 3.98 -12.42
CA ALA A 385 3.59 4.85 -12.31
C ALA A 385 3.91 6.31 -12.63
N GLU A 386 2.87 7.00 -13.07
CA GLU A 386 2.79 8.45 -13.16
C GLU A 386 1.52 8.94 -12.48
N ASP A 387 1.63 9.97 -11.65
CA ASP A 387 0.48 10.56 -10.95
C ASP A 387 -0.10 11.80 -11.66
N ALA A 388 -1.15 12.38 -11.09
CA ALA A 388 -1.82 13.55 -11.65
C ALA A 388 -0.95 14.82 -11.70
N THR A 389 0.17 14.87 -10.96
CA THR A 389 1.12 16.00 -11.02
C THR A 389 2.08 15.89 -12.20
N GLY A 390 2.12 14.73 -12.86
CA GLY A 390 3.11 14.38 -13.89
C GLY A 390 4.41 13.82 -13.33
N ALA A 391 4.50 13.61 -12.00
CA ALA A 391 5.64 12.92 -11.40
C ALA A 391 5.67 11.47 -11.88
N VAL A 392 6.85 11.02 -12.31
CA VAL A 392 7.10 9.66 -12.79
C VAL A 392 7.99 8.94 -11.79
N GLN A 393 7.64 7.69 -11.47
CA GLN A 393 8.41 6.85 -10.57
C GLN A 393 9.86 6.68 -11.08
N PRO A 394 10.89 6.94 -10.25
CA PRO A 394 12.29 6.96 -10.69
C PRO A 394 12.84 5.54 -10.90
N THR A 395 13.93 5.42 -11.67
CA THR A 395 14.74 4.19 -11.68
C THR A 395 15.55 4.08 -10.39
N ARG A 396 16.09 2.89 -10.11
CA ARG A 396 16.99 2.68 -8.97
C ARG A 396 18.24 3.54 -9.08
N SER A 397 18.82 3.65 -10.28
CA SER A 397 20.00 4.49 -10.53
C SER A 397 19.74 5.96 -10.27
N THR A 398 18.60 6.50 -10.70
CA THR A 398 18.21 7.89 -10.40
C THR A 398 18.04 8.11 -8.90
N TRP A 399 17.40 7.17 -8.20
CA TRP A 399 17.24 7.25 -6.75
C TRP A 399 18.61 7.19 -6.03
N LYS A 400 19.47 6.24 -6.40
CA LYS A 400 20.81 6.06 -5.81
C LYS A 400 21.77 7.22 -6.08
N ALA A 401 21.60 7.95 -7.18
CA ALA A 401 22.39 9.15 -7.45
C ALA A 401 22.00 10.32 -6.53
N LYS A 402 20.77 10.33 -6.00
CA LYS A 402 20.26 11.42 -5.14
C LYS A 402 20.64 11.22 -3.67
N TYR A 403 20.60 9.98 -3.19
CA TYR A 403 20.68 9.67 -1.76
C TYR A 403 21.97 8.98 -1.36
N ASP A 404 22.38 9.19 -0.11
CA ASP A 404 23.48 8.45 0.49
C ASP A 404 23.19 6.94 0.49
N PRO A 405 24.22 6.07 0.35
CA PRO A 405 24.02 4.62 0.37
C PRO A 405 23.32 4.07 1.62
N SER A 406 23.41 4.77 2.75
CA SER A 406 22.75 4.42 4.01
C SER A 406 21.29 4.88 4.10
N ASN A 407 20.85 5.79 3.23
CA ASN A 407 19.46 6.22 3.22
C ASN A 407 18.56 5.06 2.80
N PHE A 408 17.50 4.83 3.57
CA PHE A 408 16.48 3.81 3.28
C PHE A 408 15.06 4.37 3.23
N LEU A 409 14.91 5.66 3.54
CA LEU A 409 13.64 6.35 3.57
C LEU A 409 13.21 6.75 2.16
N HIS A 410 11.91 6.72 1.90
CA HIS A 410 11.30 7.15 0.64
C HIS A 410 11.88 6.43 -0.59
N TYR A 411 12.23 5.14 -0.44
CA TYR A 411 12.66 4.33 -1.57
C TYR A 411 11.47 3.97 -2.47
N ASN A 412 11.28 4.75 -3.54
CA ASN A 412 10.19 4.59 -4.50
C ASN A 412 10.62 4.16 -5.90
N ALA A 413 11.85 3.69 -6.07
CA ALA A 413 12.34 3.26 -7.37
C ALA A 413 11.53 2.09 -7.97
N ILE A 414 11.55 1.98 -9.29
CA ILE A 414 11.00 0.87 -10.06
C ILE A 414 11.55 -0.46 -9.54
N GLN A 415 10.66 -1.43 -9.30
CA GLN A 415 11.01 -2.77 -8.87
C GLN A 415 11.04 -3.74 -10.07
N PRO A 416 12.19 -4.35 -10.39
CA PRO A 416 12.26 -5.41 -11.37
C PRO A 416 12.06 -6.82 -10.76
N TRP A 417 11.39 -7.70 -11.50
CA TRP A 417 11.28 -9.13 -11.21
C TRP A 417 11.81 -9.94 -12.40
N GLN A 418 12.85 -10.74 -12.18
CA GLN A 418 13.37 -11.64 -13.20
C GLN A 418 12.52 -12.91 -13.22
N VAL A 419 11.92 -13.23 -14.36
CA VAL A 419 11.31 -14.52 -14.65
C VAL A 419 12.34 -15.36 -15.40
N THR A 420 12.70 -16.52 -14.86
CA THR A 420 13.62 -17.47 -15.50
C THR A 420 12.88 -18.36 -16.51
N PRO A 421 13.56 -19.04 -17.45
CA PRO A 421 12.93 -20.00 -18.36
C PRO A 421 12.14 -21.11 -17.67
N GLU A 422 12.55 -21.48 -16.45
CA GLU A 422 11.89 -22.48 -15.59
C GLU A 422 10.64 -21.92 -14.89
N GLY A 423 10.34 -20.63 -15.07
CA GLY A 423 9.17 -19.96 -14.49
C GLY A 423 9.39 -19.46 -13.07
N MET A 424 10.59 -19.58 -12.50
CA MET A 424 10.90 -19.00 -11.20
C MET A 424 10.94 -17.48 -11.31
N VAL A 425 10.36 -16.78 -10.33
CA VAL A 425 10.40 -15.33 -10.25
C VAL A 425 11.32 -14.89 -9.11
N GLN A 426 12.27 -14.02 -9.43
CA GLN A 426 13.36 -13.60 -8.54
C GLN A 426 13.41 -12.07 -8.38
N ASN A 427 13.77 -11.63 -7.18
CA ASN A 427 14.13 -10.23 -6.94
C ASN A 427 15.47 -9.93 -7.60
N VAL A 428 15.56 -8.84 -8.35
CA VAL A 428 16.83 -8.38 -8.93
C VAL A 428 16.97 -6.87 -8.79
N TYR A 429 18.15 -6.34 -9.09
CA TYR A 429 18.36 -4.90 -9.27
C TYR A 429 18.58 -4.61 -10.76
N ALA A 430 18.07 -3.47 -11.23
CA ALA A 430 18.18 -3.00 -12.61
C ALA A 430 18.28 -1.48 -12.68
#